data_AF-S8AK37-F1
#
_entry.id   AF-S8AK37-F1
#
_cell.length_a   1.000
_cell.length_b   1.000
_cell.length_c   1.000
_cell.angle_alpha   90.00
_cell.angle_beta   90.00
_cell.angle_gamma   90.00
#
_symmetry.space_group_name_H-M   'P 1'
#
loop_
_entity.id
_entity.type
_entity.pdbx_description
1 polymer ?
#
loop_
_entity_poly.entity_id
_entity_poly.type
_entity_poly.pdbx_seq_one_letter_code
_entity_poly.pdbx_strand_id
1 'polypeptide(L)'
;MERRKPASTPENYIRAIISLSRRYSSTSTFPGNNYVDIGEWLLQDRSLLYSVKPEKDPILFAPKSEKPHDLVMVYENRERKWDVQQYSQGEHKAFSAASSIPRGGSGQMVFIRGFISPSWVSVIGNKYNIDPEFFRRHMDFLSVNIDRHSYSLPSLTSSSNNIFRLCVSTLLHRDNFGRQDLQSQRLNQSTELGAYKIQQLRSNKVCYGDSLVREYSTVCSCFSVIEQ
;
A
#
# COMPACT_ATOMS: atom_id res chain seq x y z
N MET A 1 27.08 -17.24 21.79
CA MET A 1 27.64 -16.36 20.73
C MET A 1 26.48 -15.85 19.90
N GLU A 2 25.85 -14.75 20.31
CA GLU A 2 24.73 -14.15 19.56
C GLU A 2 25.26 -13.63 18.22
N ARG A 3 24.85 -14.26 17.11
CA ARG A 3 25.10 -13.72 15.78
C ARG A 3 24.37 -12.39 15.68
N ARG A 4 25.09 -11.26 15.74
CA ARG A 4 24.56 -9.95 15.37
C ARG A 4 23.96 -10.08 13.96
N LYS A 5 22.63 -10.06 13.85
CA LYS A 5 21.97 -10.00 12.55
C LYS A 5 22.46 -8.74 11.84
N PRO A 6 22.89 -8.83 10.57
CA PRO A 6 23.27 -7.64 9.81
C PRO A 6 22.08 -6.66 9.78
N ALA A 7 22.38 -5.37 9.79
CA ALA A 7 21.36 -4.33 9.68
C ALA A 7 20.54 -4.58 8.40
N SER A 8 19.22 -4.73 8.55
CA SER A 8 18.33 -4.95 7.40
C SER A 8 18.30 -3.68 6.55
N THR A 9 18.51 -3.83 5.25
CA THR A 9 18.40 -2.73 4.29
C THR A 9 17.04 -2.79 3.60
N PRO A 10 16.52 -1.67 3.07
CA PRO A 10 15.29 -1.65 2.29
C PRO A 10 15.29 -2.70 1.16
N GLU A 11 16.42 -2.88 0.48
CA GLU A 11 16.59 -3.85 -0.60
C GLU A 11 16.48 -5.29 -0.08
N ASN A 12 17.05 -5.57 1.11
CA ASN A 12 16.93 -6.90 1.74
C ASN A 12 15.48 -7.20 2.14
N TYR A 13 14.75 -6.21 2.63
CA TYR A 13 13.33 -6.33 2.94
C TYR A 13 12.51 -6.71 1.70
N ILE A 14 12.69 -6.00 0.58
CA ILE A 14 12.02 -6.32 -0.69
C ILE A 14 12.41 -7.69 -1.23
N ARG A 15 13.71 -8.03 -1.21
CA ARG A 15 14.19 -9.36 -1.61
C ARG A 15 13.58 -10.47 -0.76
N ALA A 16 13.37 -10.24 0.53
CA ALA A 16 12.70 -11.19 1.39
C ALA A 16 11.23 -11.41 0.98
N ILE A 17 10.50 -10.34 0.64
CA ILE A 17 9.12 -10.44 0.14
C ILE A 17 9.06 -11.22 -1.18
N ILE A 18 9.93 -10.88 -2.14
CA ILE A 18 9.99 -11.55 -3.44
C ILE A 18 10.42 -13.01 -3.29
N SER A 19 11.34 -13.31 -2.37
CA SER A 19 11.73 -14.68 -2.06
C SER A 19 10.58 -15.46 -1.44
N LEU A 20 9.83 -14.83 -0.53
CA LEU A 20 8.65 -15.42 0.08
C LEU A 20 7.59 -15.72 -0.99
N SER A 21 7.28 -14.77 -1.87
CA SER A 21 6.24 -14.91 -2.89
C SER A 21 6.47 -16.05 -3.88
N ARG A 22 7.73 -16.48 -4.05
CA ARG A 22 8.14 -17.59 -4.93
C ARG A 22 8.14 -18.96 -4.24
N ARG A 23 7.76 -19.05 -2.97
CA ARG A 23 7.65 -20.33 -2.25
C ARG A 23 6.35 -21.02 -2.61
N TYR A 24 6.46 -22.28 -3.00
CA TYR A 24 5.33 -23.14 -3.34
C TYR A 24 5.14 -24.20 -2.26
N SER A 25 3.95 -24.81 -2.21
CA SER A 25 3.67 -25.93 -1.31
C SER A 25 4.58 -27.14 -1.56
N SER A 26 5.13 -27.28 -2.78
CA SER A 26 6.12 -28.30 -3.13
C SER A 26 7.52 -28.04 -2.57
N THR A 27 7.84 -26.79 -2.21
CA THR A 27 9.20 -26.38 -1.77
C THR A 27 9.24 -25.85 -0.34
N SER A 28 8.09 -25.57 0.28
CA SER A 28 8.00 -25.06 1.64
C SER A 28 6.68 -25.42 2.30
N THR A 29 6.71 -25.67 3.61
CA THR A 29 5.51 -25.77 4.45
C THR A 29 4.83 -24.40 4.66
N PHE A 30 5.51 -23.31 4.30
CA PHE A 30 4.98 -21.95 4.32
C PHE A 30 4.92 -21.42 2.88
N PRO A 31 3.90 -21.80 2.10
CA PRO A 31 3.73 -21.30 0.74
C PRO A 31 3.52 -19.78 0.75
N GLY A 32 4.08 -19.11 -0.24
CA GLY A 32 4.00 -17.66 -0.39
C GLY A 32 3.10 -17.19 -1.51
N ASN A 33 2.28 -18.07 -2.08
CA ASN A 33 1.37 -17.77 -3.20
C ASN A 33 0.53 -16.50 -2.95
N ASN A 34 0.15 -16.23 -1.70
CA ASN A 34 -0.60 -15.04 -1.29
C ASN A 34 0.13 -13.72 -1.61
N TYR A 35 1.46 -13.74 -1.71
CA TYR A 35 2.31 -12.57 -1.94
C TYR A 35 2.77 -12.44 -3.39
N VAL A 36 2.26 -13.25 -4.33
CA VAL A 36 2.71 -13.23 -5.73
C VAL A 36 2.52 -11.86 -6.37
N ASP A 37 1.33 -11.25 -6.29
CA ASP A 37 1.10 -9.98 -6.98
C ASP A 37 1.88 -8.82 -6.37
N ILE A 38 2.00 -8.76 -5.04
CA ILE A 38 2.84 -7.75 -4.39
C ILE A 38 4.31 -7.96 -4.75
N GLY A 39 4.78 -9.21 -4.85
CA GLY A 39 6.12 -9.52 -5.32
C GLY A 39 6.37 -9.11 -6.78
N GLU A 40 5.41 -9.38 -7.67
CA GLU A 40 5.45 -8.95 -9.09
C GLU A 40 5.40 -7.41 -9.21
N TRP A 41 4.59 -6.75 -8.41
CA TRP A 41 4.50 -5.29 -8.36
C TRP A 41 5.80 -4.65 -7.85
N LEU A 42 6.40 -5.20 -6.80
CA LEU A 42 7.70 -4.74 -6.30
C LEU A 42 8.83 -4.91 -7.32
N LEU A 43 8.73 -5.89 -8.23
CA LEU A 43 9.69 -6.11 -9.32
C LEU A 43 9.61 -5.03 -10.43
N GLN A 44 8.54 -4.25 -10.50
CA GLN A 44 8.40 -3.17 -11.49
C GLN A 44 9.41 -2.05 -11.26
N ASP A 45 9.77 -1.78 -10.00
CA ASP A 45 10.79 -0.82 -9.64
C ASP A 45 12.18 -1.49 -9.57
N ARG A 46 12.75 -1.77 -10.75
CA ARG A 46 14.05 -2.46 -10.90
C ARG A 46 15.20 -1.76 -10.17
N SER A 47 15.07 -0.46 -9.90
CA SER A 47 16.06 0.33 -9.15
C SER A 47 16.26 -0.19 -7.72
N LEU A 48 15.26 -0.88 -7.17
CA LEU A 48 15.30 -1.48 -5.83
C LEU A 48 16.08 -2.80 -5.76
N LEU A 49 16.36 -3.43 -6.90
CA LEU A 49 17.00 -4.75 -6.95
C LEU A 49 18.46 -4.70 -7.41
N TYR A 50 18.80 -3.68 -8.22
CA TYR A 50 20.12 -3.46 -8.76
C TYR A 50 20.66 -2.08 -8.35
N SER A 51 21.79 -2.05 -7.65
CA SER A 51 22.58 -0.83 -7.41
C SER A 51 23.37 -0.45 -8.67
N VAL A 52 22.71 -0.31 -9.82
CA VAL A 52 23.33 0.07 -11.09
C VAL A 52 22.93 1.50 -11.44
N LYS A 53 23.90 2.28 -11.93
CA LYS A 53 23.73 3.68 -12.37
C LYS A 53 22.52 3.81 -13.30
N PRO A 54 21.79 4.93 -13.25
CA PRO A 54 20.55 5.09 -14.01
C PRO A 54 20.88 5.19 -15.50
N GLU A 55 20.72 4.09 -16.24
CA GLU A 55 20.45 4.18 -17.67
C GLU A 55 18.97 4.47 -17.88
N LYS A 56 18.71 5.36 -18.84
CA LYS A 56 17.42 5.95 -19.17
C LYS A 56 16.36 4.88 -19.45
N ASP A 57 15.50 4.65 -18.46
CA ASP A 57 14.05 4.85 -18.55
C ASP A 57 13.41 4.19 -17.32
N PRO A 58 13.27 4.91 -16.18
CA PRO A 58 12.38 4.46 -15.14
C PRO A 58 10.96 4.49 -15.72
N ILE A 59 10.18 3.44 -15.51
CA ILE A 59 8.73 3.48 -15.67
C ILE A 59 8.23 4.50 -14.62
N LEU A 60 8.19 5.75 -15.05
CA LEU A 60 8.00 6.91 -14.20
C LEU A 60 6.51 7.07 -13.96
N PHE A 61 6.07 6.68 -12.76
CA PHE A 61 4.87 7.24 -12.14
C PHE A 61 5.17 8.72 -11.83
N ALA A 62 5.16 9.56 -12.86
CA ALA A 62 5.49 10.96 -12.76
C ALA A 62 4.39 11.70 -11.98
N PRO A 63 4.74 12.61 -11.06
CA PRO A 63 3.76 13.45 -10.37
C PRO A 63 3.06 14.35 -11.40
N LYS A 64 1.73 14.22 -11.53
CA LYS A 64 0.91 15.14 -12.34
C LYS A 64 0.49 16.40 -11.57
N SER A 65 0.86 16.52 -10.30
CA SER A 65 0.51 17.65 -9.42
C SER A 65 1.66 18.65 -9.31
N GLU A 66 1.38 19.93 -9.58
CA GLU A 66 2.31 21.06 -9.37
C GLU A 66 2.59 21.36 -7.89
N LYS A 67 1.77 20.84 -6.97
CA LYS A 67 1.99 20.99 -5.52
C LYS A 67 2.48 19.66 -4.94
N PRO A 68 3.62 19.63 -4.23
CA PRO A 68 4.04 18.45 -3.51
C PRO A 68 3.02 18.21 -2.38
N HIS A 69 2.20 17.18 -2.52
CA HIS A 69 1.35 16.71 -1.43
C HIS A 69 2.17 15.81 -0.52
N ASP A 70 1.96 15.94 0.78
CA ASP A 70 2.61 15.07 1.76
C ASP A 70 2.08 13.65 1.57
N LEU A 71 2.99 12.71 1.31
CA LEU A 71 2.67 11.29 1.21
C LEU A 71 2.76 10.62 2.59
N VAL A 72 3.78 10.97 3.35
CA VAL A 72 4.05 10.41 4.68
C VAL A 72 4.15 11.52 5.71
N MET A 73 3.43 11.35 6.82
CA MET A 73 3.53 12.24 7.98
C MET A 73 3.93 11.43 9.20
N VAL A 74 4.94 11.91 9.92
CA VAL A 74 5.47 11.28 11.12
C VAL A 74 5.20 12.21 12.29
N TYR A 75 4.45 11.72 13.27
CA TYR A 75 4.20 12.39 14.54
C TYR A 75 5.07 11.72 15.59
N GLU A 76 5.96 12.46 16.22
CA GLU A 76 6.82 11.95 17.28
C GLU A 76 6.47 12.66 18.59
N ASN A 77 6.19 11.88 19.63
CA ASN A 77 5.99 12.41 20.97
C ASN A 77 7.32 12.48 21.70
N ARG A 78 7.88 13.67 21.85
CA ARG A 78 9.05 13.95 22.67
C ARG A 78 8.64 14.86 23.81
N GLU A 79 8.83 14.40 25.05
CA GLU A 79 8.67 15.24 26.26
C GLU A 79 7.30 15.98 26.34
N ARG A 80 6.20 15.30 25.95
CA ARG A 80 4.83 15.86 25.90
C ARG A 80 4.59 16.92 24.83
N LYS A 81 5.48 17.04 23.84
CA LYS A 81 5.26 17.81 22.61
C LYS A 81 5.24 16.88 21.41
N TRP A 82 4.36 17.17 20.47
CA TRP A 82 4.28 16.48 19.19
C TRP A 82 5.08 17.24 18.16
N ASP A 83 6.12 16.60 17.62
CA ASP A 83 6.83 17.07 16.43
C ASP A 83 6.24 16.39 15.19
N VAL A 84 6.14 17.12 14.08
CA VAL A 84 5.52 16.65 12.83
C VAL A 84 6.53 16.79 11.70
N GLN A 85 6.86 15.68 11.07
CA GLN A 85 7.72 15.62 9.89
C GLN A 85 6.89 15.16 8.69
N GLN A 86 7.05 15.86 7.57
CA GLN A 86 6.30 15.60 6.34
C GLN A 86 7.27 15.20 5.24
N TYR A 87 6.87 14.24 4.43
CA TYR A 87 7.64 13.77 3.29
C TYR A 87 6.74 13.64 2.07
N SER A 88 7.15 14.29 1.00
CA SER A 88 6.54 14.20 -0.33
C SER A 88 6.93 12.91 -1.05
N GLN A 89 6.29 12.66 -2.19
CA GLN A 89 6.48 11.49 -3.03
C GLN A 89 7.95 11.09 -3.29
N GLY A 90 8.85 12.05 -3.48
CA GLY A 90 10.27 11.82 -3.82
C GLY A 90 11.20 11.56 -2.63
N GLU A 91 10.74 11.77 -1.40
CA GLU A 91 11.61 11.94 -0.22
C GLU A 91 11.82 10.65 0.59
N HIS A 92 11.60 9.49 0.00
CA HIS A 92 11.79 8.19 0.66
C HIS A 92 13.22 7.99 1.20
N LYS A 93 14.26 8.54 0.53
CA LYS A 93 15.65 8.49 1.02
C LYS A 93 15.85 9.38 2.25
N ALA A 94 15.28 10.59 2.24
CA ALA A 94 15.34 11.49 3.40
C ALA A 94 14.62 10.89 4.60
N PHE A 95 13.46 10.26 4.39
CA PHE A 95 12.74 9.51 5.42
C PHE A 95 13.55 8.31 5.96
N SER A 96 14.23 7.57 5.08
CA SER A 96 15.12 6.47 5.48
C SER A 96 16.26 6.95 6.38
N ALA A 97 16.87 8.08 6.03
CA ALA A 97 17.98 8.68 6.77
C ALA A 97 17.55 9.41 8.06
N ALA A 98 16.30 9.88 8.13
CA ALA A 98 15.75 10.55 9.31
C ALA A 98 15.73 9.62 10.53
N SER A 99 15.78 10.22 11.73
CA SER A 99 16.02 9.58 13.03
C SER A 99 15.30 8.24 13.25
N SER A 100 15.95 7.38 14.04
CA SER A 100 15.53 6.01 14.33
C SER A 100 14.20 5.94 15.08
N ILE A 101 13.55 4.78 15.00
CA ILE A 101 12.40 4.37 15.82
C ILE A 101 12.58 4.88 17.27
N PRO A 102 11.55 5.48 17.88
CA PRO A 102 11.66 6.02 19.23
C PRO A 102 12.20 4.98 20.21
N ARG A 103 13.19 5.37 21.03
CA ARG A 103 13.67 4.54 22.14
C ARG A 103 12.68 4.63 23.30
N GLY A 104 12.69 3.63 24.19
CA GLY A 104 11.67 3.48 25.24
C GLY A 104 11.32 4.79 25.96
N GLY A 105 10.02 5.09 26.06
CA GLY A 105 9.48 6.31 26.69
C GLY A 105 8.84 7.31 25.73
N SER A 106 9.05 7.20 24.42
CA SER A 106 8.39 8.00 23.38
C SER A 106 7.57 7.15 22.41
N GLY A 107 6.54 7.75 21.81
CA GLY A 107 5.67 7.13 20.81
C GLY A 107 5.80 7.83 19.47
N GLN A 108 5.59 7.08 18.38
CA GLN A 108 5.57 7.63 17.04
C GLN A 108 4.37 7.09 16.27
N MET A 109 3.69 7.97 15.55
CA MET A 109 2.61 7.62 14.63
C MET A 109 3.04 8.00 13.22
N VAL A 110 2.85 7.07 12.28
CA VAL A 110 3.19 7.28 10.88
C VAL A 110 1.94 7.13 10.05
N PHE A 111 1.56 8.20 9.36
CA PHE A 111 0.44 8.21 8.43
C PHE A 111 0.98 8.13 7.01
N ILE A 112 0.41 7.24 6.22
CA ILE A 112 0.71 7.07 4.80
C ILE A 112 -0.58 7.36 4.05
N ARG A 113 -0.52 8.25 3.06
CA ARG A 113 -1.68 8.65 2.28
C ARG A 113 -1.72 7.92 0.95
N GLY A 114 -2.91 7.43 0.60
CA GLY A 114 -3.23 7.00 -0.76
C GLY A 114 -2.36 5.86 -1.31
N PHE A 115 -2.21 5.85 -2.64
CA PHE A 115 -1.42 4.87 -3.36
C PHE A 115 0.08 5.04 -3.07
N ILE A 116 0.76 3.99 -2.62
CA ILE A 116 2.17 4.01 -2.22
C ILE A 116 3.08 3.43 -3.30
N SER A 117 4.31 3.92 -3.41
CA SER A 117 5.31 3.37 -4.34
C SER A 117 6.07 2.16 -3.79
N PRO A 118 6.65 1.30 -4.64
CA PRO A 118 7.53 0.21 -4.19
C PRO A 118 8.71 0.71 -3.35
N SER A 119 9.31 1.84 -3.74
CA SER A 119 10.39 2.50 -3.00
C SER A 119 9.97 2.90 -1.58
N TRP A 120 8.75 3.41 -1.41
CA TRP A 120 8.21 3.75 -0.09
C TRP A 120 7.87 2.52 0.74
N VAL A 121 7.28 1.48 0.14
CA VAL A 121 7.03 0.18 0.81
C VAL A 121 8.33 -0.42 1.34
N SER A 122 9.40 -0.36 0.53
CA SER A 122 10.74 -0.83 0.88
C SER A 122 11.29 -0.13 2.12
N VAL A 123 11.30 1.21 2.11
CA VAL A 123 11.89 1.99 3.20
C VAL A 123 11.05 1.89 4.48
N ILE A 124 9.73 2.07 4.40
CA ILE A 124 8.84 2.02 5.58
C ILE A 124 8.82 0.62 6.16
N GLY A 125 8.67 -0.40 5.29
CA GLY A 125 8.62 -1.80 5.70
C GLY A 125 9.90 -2.22 6.42
N ASN A 126 11.07 -1.83 5.88
CA ASN A 126 12.34 -2.09 6.55
C ASN A 126 12.52 -1.29 7.84
N LYS A 127 12.16 0.02 7.84
CA LYS A 127 12.37 0.91 8.98
C LYS A 127 11.58 0.47 10.21
N TYR A 128 10.34 0.01 10.05
CA TYR A 128 9.48 -0.44 11.15
C TYR A 128 9.32 -1.96 11.26
N ASN A 129 10.02 -2.73 10.42
CA ASN A 129 9.87 -4.18 10.33
C ASN A 129 8.39 -4.60 10.17
N ILE A 130 7.70 -3.94 9.24
CA ILE A 130 6.27 -4.20 8.96
C ILE A 130 6.13 -5.57 8.31
N ASP A 131 5.14 -6.35 8.73
CA ASP A 131 4.82 -7.62 8.08
C ASP A 131 4.33 -7.37 6.63
N PRO A 132 4.83 -8.08 5.61
CA PRO A 132 4.35 -7.97 4.23
C PRO A 132 2.83 -8.14 4.08
N GLU A 133 2.19 -8.87 4.99
CA GLU A 133 0.73 -9.04 5.07
C GLU A 133 0.00 -7.70 5.21
N PHE A 134 0.59 -6.72 5.92
CA PHE A 134 0.04 -5.37 6.03
C PHE A 134 -0.12 -4.73 4.66
N PHE A 135 0.93 -4.76 3.85
CA PHE A 135 0.92 -4.17 2.51
C PHE A 135 0.03 -4.96 1.56
N ARG A 136 0.03 -6.30 1.64
CA ARG A 136 -0.86 -7.15 0.84
C ARG A 136 -2.32 -6.80 1.07
N ARG A 137 -2.75 -6.60 2.32
CA ARG A 137 -4.13 -6.21 2.66
C ARG A 137 -4.47 -4.80 2.20
N HIS A 138 -3.53 -3.87 2.27
CA HIS A 138 -3.75 -2.48 1.85
C HIS A 138 -3.72 -2.32 0.32
N MET A 139 -3.03 -3.21 -0.39
CA MET A 139 -2.91 -3.22 -1.85
C MET A 139 -3.65 -4.41 -2.49
N ASP A 140 -4.81 -4.77 -1.93
CA ASP A 140 -5.67 -5.86 -2.38
C ASP A 140 -6.18 -5.69 -3.83
N PHE A 141 -6.20 -4.46 -4.36
CA PHE A 141 -6.46 -4.19 -5.77
C PHE A 141 -5.41 -4.82 -6.72
N LEU A 142 -4.24 -5.24 -6.22
CA LEU A 142 -3.28 -6.02 -6.99
C LEU A 142 -3.78 -7.46 -7.24
N SER A 143 -4.66 -7.98 -6.38
CA SER A 143 -5.09 -9.38 -6.34
C SER A 143 -6.37 -9.64 -7.15
N VAL A 144 -6.28 -9.45 -8.47
CA VAL A 144 -7.44 -9.52 -9.38
C VAL A 144 -7.82 -10.96 -9.76
N ASN A 145 -6.88 -11.90 -9.68
CA ASN A 145 -7.14 -13.28 -10.08
C ASN A 145 -7.56 -14.13 -8.87
N ILE A 146 -8.86 -14.38 -8.75
CA ILE A 146 -9.45 -15.23 -7.70
C ILE A 146 -8.73 -16.57 -7.62
N ASP A 147 -8.34 -17.17 -8.75
CA ASP A 147 -7.68 -18.49 -8.78
C ASP A 147 -6.30 -18.47 -8.13
N ARG A 148 -5.56 -17.34 -8.25
CA ARG A 148 -4.24 -17.16 -7.61
C ARG A 148 -4.34 -16.94 -6.10
N HIS A 149 -5.52 -16.55 -5.61
CA HIS A 149 -5.79 -16.28 -4.19
C HIS A 149 -6.81 -17.24 -3.57
N SER A 150 -7.17 -18.29 -4.30
CA SER A 150 -7.94 -19.40 -3.76
C SER A 150 -7.26 -19.87 -2.47
N TYR A 151 -8.00 -19.85 -1.36
CA TYR A 151 -7.53 -20.20 -0.01
C TYR A 151 -6.66 -19.16 0.72
N SER A 152 -6.43 -17.97 0.16
CA SER A 152 -5.72 -16.86 0.85
C SER A 152 -6.62 -16.04 1.79
N LEU A 153 -7.94 -16.23 1.70
CA LEU A 153 -8.95 -15.51 2.46
C LEU A 153 -9.97 -16.50 3.08
N PRO A 154 -10.40 -16.27 4.33
CA PRO A 154 -9.92 -15.23 5.25
C PRO A 154 -8.48 -15.50 5.70
N SER A 155 -7.73 -14.42 5.95
CA SER A 155 -6.37 -14.52 6.51
C SER A 155 -6.41 -15.19 7.88
N LEU A 156 -5.42 -16.03 8.20
CA LEU A 156 -5.29 -16.68 9.51
C LEU A 156 -5.25 -15.62 10.63
N THR A 157 -5.87 -15.90 11.77
CA THR A 157 -5.90 -14.96 12.92
C THR A 157 -4.48 -14.52 13.33
N SER A 158 -3.53 -15.45 13.30
CA SER A 158 -2.11 -15.18 13.60
C SER A 158 -1.49 -14.11 12.71
N SER A 159 -1.93 -13.99 11.46
CA SER A 159 -1.48 -12.96 10.51
C SER A 159 -2.10 -11.58 10.76
N SER A 160 -3.12 -11.48 11.62
CA SER A 160 -3.80 -10.24 11.99
C SER A 160 -3.43 -9.72 13.38
N ASN A 161 -2.57 -10.41 14.13
CA ASN A 161 -2.30 -10.09 15.54
C ASN A 161 -1.89 -8.63 15.78
N ASN A 162 -1.20 -8.01 14.81
CA ASN A 162 -0.72 -6.63 14.89
C ASN A 162 -1.29 -5.74 13.76
N ILE A 163 -2.33 -6.19 13.06
CA ILE A 163 -2.92 -5.48 11.93
C ILE A 163 -4.41 -5.35 12.15
N PHE A 164 -4.88 -4.12 12.32
CA PHE A 164 -6.29 -3.79 12.31
C PHE A 164 -6.60 -2.88 11.11
N ARG A 165 -7.83 -3.00 10.59
CA ARG A 165 -8.33 -2.14 9.51
C ARG A 165 -9.50 -1.33 10.07
N LEU A 166 -9.38 -0.02 9.98
CA LEU A 166 -10.47 0.90 10.26
C LEU A 166 -11.05 1.36 8.92
N CYS A 167 -12.33 1.06 8.68
CA CYS A 167 -13.02 1.52 7.49
C CYS A 167 -13.44 2.97 7.67
N VAL A 168 -12.90 3.87 6.84
CA VAL A 168 -13.33 5.26 6.78
C VAL A 168 -14.26 5.42 5.59
N SER A 169 -15.52 5.74 5.87
CA SER A 169 -16.55 5.92 4.85
C SER A 169 -16.87 7.39 4.65
N THR A 170 -16.82 7.83 3.40
CA THR A 170 -17.20 9.17 2.97
C THR A 170 -18.57 9.11 2.32
N LEU A 171 -19.51 9.91 2.85
CA LEU A 171 -20.83 10.10 2.24
C LEU A 171 -20.74 11.15 1.15
N LEU A 172 -21.15 10.78 -0.06
CA LEU A 172 -21.10 11.64 -1.23
C LEU A 172 -22.52 11.97 -1.68
N HIS A 173 -22.83 13.27 -1.69
CA HIS A 173 -24.05 13.80 -2.28
C HIS A 173 -23.87 14.00 -3.79
N ARG A 174 -24.90 13.67 -4.57
CA ARG A 174 -24.88 13.76 -6.03
C ARG A 174 -26.11 14.47 -6.53
N ASP A 175 -25.90 15.67 -7.07
CA ASP A 175 -26.95 16.40 -7.77
C ASP A 175 -27.19 15.77 -9.16
N ASN A 176 -28.46 15.65 -9.57
CA ASN A 176 -28.89 15.24 -10.91
C ASN A 176 -28.65 13.79 -11.35
N PHE A 177 -28.34 12.86 -10.43
CA PHE A 177 -28.23 11.42 -10.74
C PHE A 177 -29.57 10.69 -10.87
N GLY A 178 -30.70 11.32 -10.49
CA GLY A 178 -32.05 10.74 -10.52
C GLY A 178 -32.66 10.46 -11.89
N ARG A 179 -31.93 10.67 -13.00
CA ARG A 179 -32.39 10.26 -14.35
C ARG A 179 -32.03 8.82 -14.71
N GLN A 180 -31.10 8.20 -13.99
CA GLN A 180 -30.74 6.80 -14.18
C GLN A 180 -31.52 5.91 -13.22
N ASP A 181 -31.85 4.69 -13.66
CA ASP A 181 -32.46 3.69 -12.81
C ASP A 181 -31.51 3.28 -11.67
N LEU A 182 -31.98 3.46 -10.44
CA LEU A 182 -31.25 3.15 -9.21
C LEU A 182 -30.81 1.69 -9.15
N GLN A 183 -31.64 0.77 -9.64
CA GLN A 183 -31.30 -0.65 -9.62
C GLN A 183 -30.15 -0.94 -10.57
N SER A 184 -30.18 -0.38 -11.77
CA SER A 184 -29.07 -0.43 -12.73
C SER A 184 -27.77 0.10 -12.13
N GLN A 185 -27.80 1.20 -11.37
CA GLN A 185 -26.60 1.73 -10.70
C GLN A 185 -26.04 0.77 -9.65
N ARG A 186 -26.91 0.19 -8.81
CA ARG A 186 -26.51 -0.79 -7.79
C ARG A 186 -25.96 -2.07 -8.42
N LEU A 187 -26.51 -2.50 -9.54
CA LEU A 187 -26.01 -3.67 -10.29
C LEU A 187 -24.64 -3.40 -10.91
N ASN A 188 -24.40 -2.18 -11.40
CA ASN A 188 -23.16 -1.83 -12.09
C ASN A 188 -22.02 -1.44 -11.15
N GLN A 189 -22.29 -1.11 -9.88
CA GLN A 189 -21.29 -0.55 -8.96
C GLN A 189 -20.05 -1.46 -8.77
N SER A 190 -20.23 -2.79 -8.71
CA SER A 190 -19.12 -3.74 -8.57
C SER A 190 -18.28 -3.83 -9.84
N THR A 191 -18.93 -3.78 -11.01
CA THR A 191 -18.29 -3.73 -12.32
C THR A 191 -17.50 -2.44 -12.51
N GLU A 192 -18.07 -1.29 -12.14
CA GLU A 192 -17.40 0.01 -12.19
C GLU A 192 -16.19 0.06 -11.25
N LEU A 193 -16.32 -0.45 -10.02
CA LEU A 193 -15.23 -0.54 -9.07
C LEU A 193 -14.12 -1.48 -9.56
N GLY A 194 -14.48 -2.63 -10.14
CA GLY A 194 -13.52 -3.54 -10.78
C GLY A 194 -12.79 -2.88 -11.94
N ALA A 195 -13.51 -2.15 -12.80
CA ALA A 195 -12.92 -1.37 -13.88
C ALA A 195 -11.98 -0.28 -13.36
N TYR A 196 -12.32 0.42 -12.29
CA TYR A 196 -11.42 1.38 -11.63
C TYR A 196 -10.13 0.71 -11.12
N LYS A 197 -10.25 -0.40 -10.37
CA LYS A 197 -9.09 -1.14 -9.85
C LYS A 197 -8.15 -1.62 -10.97
N ILE A 198 -8.70 -2.12 -12.08
CA ILE A 198 -7.92 -2.62 -13.21
C ILE A 198 -7.37 -1.49 -14.09
N GLN A 199 -8.20 -0.52 -14.46
CA GLN A 199 -7.85 0.48 -15.46
C GLN A 199 -7.10 1.67 -14.88
N GLN A 200 -7.31 2.01 -13.61
CA GLN A 200 -6.64 3.13 -12.95
C GLN A 200 -5.50 2.63 -12.06
N LEU A 201 -5.80 1.83 -11.03
CA LEU A 201 -4.79 1.46 -10.02
C LEU A 201 -3.66 0.57 -10.54
N ARG A 202 -3.94 -0.28 -11.53
CA ARG A 202 -2.90 -1.11 -12.19
C ARG A 202 -2.25 -0.45 -13.40
N SER A 203 -2.81 0.64 -13.92
CA SER A 203 -2.16 1.38 -15.00
C SER A 203 -1.22 2.43 -14.40
N ASN A 204 -0.22 2.87 -15.17
CA ASN A 204 0.68 3.95 -14.76
C ASN A 204 0.00 5.34 -14.73
N LYS A 205 -1.34 5.38 -14.59
CA LYS A 205 -2.14 6.61 -14.59
C LYS A 205 -2.25 7.24 -13.20
N VAL A 206 -2.14 6.42 -12.15
CA VAL A 206 -2.27 6.82 -10.74
C VAL A 206 -0.96 7.41 -10.23
N CYS A 207 -1.06 8.53 -9.54
CA CYS A 207 0.07 9.16 -8.86
C CYS A 207 0.19 8.59 -7.44
N TYR A 208 1.42 8.54 -6.91
CA TYR A 208 1.59 8.20 -5.50
C TYR A 208 0.90 9.26 -4.63
N GLY A 209 0.16 8.85 -3.61
CA GLY A 209 -0.64 9.72 -2.76
C GLY A 209 -2.08 9.92 -3.22
N ASP A 210 -2.44 9.48 -4.43
CA ASP A 210 -3.83 9.50 -4.89
C ASP A 210 -4.71 8.66 -3.96
N SER A 211 -5.91 9.16 -3.67
CA SER A 211 -6.87 8.43 -2.84
C SER A 211 -7.25 7.10 -3.48
N LEU A 212 -7.26 6.06 -2.65
CA LEU A 212 -7.71 4.73 -3.05
C LEU A 212 -9.20 4.61 -2.74
N VAL A 213 -9.99 4.22 -3.74
CA VAL A 213 -11.36 3.78 -3.50
C VAL A 213 -11.33 2.27 -3.30
N ARG A 214 -11.59 1.83 -2.07
CA ARG A 214 -11.67 0.41 -1.73
C ARG A 214 -13.00 -0.13 -2.16
N GLU A 215 -14.06 0.50 -1.66
CA GLU A 215 -15.43 0.06 -1.81
C GLU A 215 -16.36 1.21 -2.16
N TYR A 216 -17.43 0.89 -2.88
CA TYR A 216 -18.36 1.87 -3.41
C TYR A 216 -19.78 1.29 -3.39
N SER A 217 -20.73 2.07 -2.87
CA SER A 217 -22.12 1.64 -2.75
C SER A 217 -23.10 2.79 -2.97
N THR A 218 -24.13 2.55 -3.77
CA THR A 218 -25.20 3.54 -4.00
C THR A 218 -26.39 3.30 -3.09
N VAL A 219 -26.63 4.25 -2.17
CA VAL A 219 -27.68 4.16 -1.15
C VAL A 219 -29.02 4.59 -1.76
N CYS A 220 -29.06 5.76 -2.40
CA CYS A 220 -30.25 6.27 -3.08
C CYS A 220 -29.84 7.13 -4.30
N SER A 221 -30.82 7.73 -4.97
CA SER A 221 -30.60 8.57 -6.16
C SER A 221 -29.67 9.76 -5.93
N CYS A 222 -29.51 10.20 -4.67
CA CYS A 222 -28.73 11.39 -4.31
C CYS A 222 -27.51 11.07 -3.45
N PHE A 223 -27.40 9.84 -2.92
CA PHE A 223 -26.35 9.51 -1.95
C PHE A 223 -25.64 8.21 -2.30
N SER A 224 -24.33 8.26 -2.21
CA SER A 224 -23.46 7.10 -2.27
C SER A 224 -22.45 7.13 -1.13
N VAL A 225 -21.92 5.95 -0.81
CA VAL A 225 -20.87 5.76 0.18
C VAL A 225 -19.62 5.27 -0.55
N ILE A 226 -18.48 5.85 -0.19
CA ILE A 226 -17.16 5.45 -0.66
C ILE A 226 -16.32 5.07 0.56
N GLU A 227 -15.70 3.90 0.53
CA GLU A 227 -14.67 3.49 1.50
C GLU A 227 -13.29 3.80 0.92
N GLN A 228 -12.43 4.42 1.73
CA GLN A 228 -11.06 4.81 1.37
C GLN A 228 -10.02 4.01 2.17
#